data_AF-A0A1L6MV20-F1
#
_entry.id   AF-A0A1L6MV20-F1
#
_cell.length_a   1.000
_cell.length_b   1.000
_cell.length_c   1.000
_cell.angle_alpha   90.00
_cell.angle_beta   90.00
_cell.angle_gamma   90.00
#
_symmetry.space_group_name_H-M   'P 1'
#
loop_
_entity.id
_entity.type
_entity.pdbx_description
1 polymer ?
#
loop_
_entity_poly.entity_id
_entity_poly.type
_entity_poly.pdbx_seq_one_letter_code
_entity_poly.pdbx_strand_id
1 'polypeptide(L)'
;MKQMPDPFRRKSKRALHLSTIVFWSALEAACGSSSKNEETTSPRSNDTVDVSTQTTTSSPNNPPAPNPQSQPTDPSTQKWSVGLGLQNLGNTCFANASHKLLANLTDAPSAFDPSLDPEINQDLSTASQQTQDRISLKKAMFPLFKGMAENHQLLLDNQEPIDHQYFEQESSTLFSNIKDSYYALTNEKIPGDQSDAAEYIRFLLDRLAYGKMIDMQDWISCPSSYTNLTPVYHQSVLSLGIDTSPTSRNVMEALQFLLQGSFIDDYTPPPGRKQTCLQQPFFISARGKIPDQLIIQLLRFKKDITGKVLSKIETPVQISQQIQISLYDAPADNKSQPTTIHTTKTFNIKVVVGHSGSLAGGHCFAYVYEPQLKQWFLHNDSSVSPLQEQEVSHQTATAGYLLLYTK
;
A
#
# COMPACT_ATOMS: atom_id res chain seq x y z
N MET A 1 -49.22 27.75 -28.32
CA MET A 1 -49.71 26.36 -28.14
C MET A 1 -49.62 25.67 -29.50
N LYS A 2 -48.98 24.53 -29.74
CA LYS A 2 -48.19 23.57 -28.94
C LYS A 2 -47.23 22.86 -29.91
N GLN A 3 -45.93 22.97 -29.61
CA GLN A 3 -44.90 21.93 -29.56
C GLN A 3 -44.63 21.01 -30.77
N MET A 4 -43.46 21.27 -31.37
CA MET A 4 -42.67 20.37 -32.21
C MET A 4 -41.96 19.28 -31.38
N PRO A 5 -41.62 18.12 -31.98
CA PRO A 5 -41.11 16.95 -31.27
C PRO A 5 -39.62 17.06 -30.88
N ASP A 6 -39.34 16.60 -29.67
CA ASP A 6 -38.03 16.56 -28.99
C ASP A 6 -37.13 15.44 -29.57
N PRO A 7 -35.87 15.74 -29.98
CA PRO A 7 -34.97 14.75 -30.58
C PRO A 7 -34.19 13.87 -29.58
N PHE A 8 -34.42 13.94 -28.27
CA PHE A 8 -33.74 13.07 -27.30
C PHE A 8 -34.53 11.82 -26.93
N ARG A 9 -34.54 10.82 -27.82
CA ARG A 9 -34.94 9.45 -27.43
C ARG A 9 -34.20 8.38 -28.22
N ARG A 10 -32.95 8.10 -27.84
CA ARG A 10 -32.32 6.80 -28.09
C ARG A 10 -31.60 6.27 -26.85
N LYS A 11 -31.81 4.98 -26.65
CA LYS A 11 -31.40 4.12 -25.54
C LYS A 11 -29.88 4.15 -25.34
N SER A 12 -29.43 4.35 -24.10
CA SER A 12 -28.09 3.96 -23.67
C SER A 12 -28.21 3.26 -22.31
N LYS A 13 -28.10 1.93 -22.33
CA LYS A 13 -27.71 1.12 -21.17
C LYS A 13 -26.19 1.20 -21.10
N ARG A 14 -25.65 1.41 -19.89
CA ARG A 14 -24.23 1.50 -19.46
C ARG A 14 -23.83 2.91 -19.05
N ALA A 15 -24.01 3.21 -17.77
CA ALA A 15 -23.25 4.21 -17.03
C ALA A 15 -23.36 3.85 -15.55
N LEU A 16 -22.40 3.09 -15.04
CA LEU A 16 -21.90 3.16 -13.66
C LEU A 16 -20.68 2.23 -13.57
N HIS A 17 -19.67 2.64 -12.81
CA HIS A 17 -18.33 2.05 -12.66
C HIS A 17 -17.34 2.34 -13.78
N LEU A 18 -16.57 3.41 -13.56
CA LEU A 18 -15.10 3.49 -13.71
C LEU A 18 -14.68 4.89 -13.23
N SER A 19 -14.64 5.08 -11.92
CA SER A 19 -14.03 6.25 -11.27
C SER A 19 -12.87 5.79 -10.40
N THR A 20 -11.90 5.17 -11.06
CA THR A 20 -10.51 5.00 -10.62
C THR A 20 -9.66 4.90 -11.89
N ILE A 21 -9.78 5.92 -12.74
CA ILE A 21 -8.80 6.17 -13.79
C ILE A 21 -7.66 6.93 -13.11
N VAL A 22 -6.51 6.27 -13.07
CA VAL A 22 -5.20 6.82 -12.82
C VAL A 22 -5.07 8.16 -13.54
N PHE A 23 -5.09 9.27 -12.79
CA PHE A 23 -4.63 10.56 -13.31
C PHE A 23 -3.11 10.57 -13.25
N TRP A 24 -2.49 9.98 -14.26
CA TRP A 24 -1.20 10.41 -14.77
C TRP A 24 -1.49 11.07 -16.12
N SER A 25 -1.44 12.40 -16.15
CA SER A 25 -1.44 13.15 -17.40
C SER A 25 -0.26 14.09 -17.40
N ALA A 26 0.55 13.95 -18.45
CA ALA A 26 1.65 14.80 -18.90
C ALA A 26 3.07 14.29 -18.60
N LEU A 27 3.53 13.32 -19.39
CA LEU A 27 4.89 13.36 -19.94
C LEU A 27 4.94 12.60 -21.27
N GLU A 28 4.66 13.30 -22.38
CA GLU A 28 5.04 12.87 -23.72
C GLU A 28 5.98 13.90 -24.35
N ALA A 29 6.93 13.36 -25.12
CA ALA A 29 7.83 14.02 -26.07
C ALA A 29 9.06 14.78 -25.52
N ALA A 30 10.21 14.10 -25.49
CA ALA A 30 11.37 14.47 -26.32
C ALA A 30 12.56 13.51 -26.10
N CYS A 31 12.78 12.55 -27.01
CA CYS A 31 13.99 12.49 -27.85
C CYS A 31 13.89 11.29 -28.79
N GLY A 32 13.76 11.56 -30.10
CA GLY A 32 13.99 10.57 -31.15
C GLY A 32 15.42 10.67 -31.66
N SER A 33 16.05 9.54 -31.96
CA SER A 33 16.24 9.10 -33.36
C SER A 33 17.38 8.06 -33.49
N SER A 34 17.04 6.98 -34.18
CA SER A 34 17.83 6.24 -35.18
C SER A 34 19.16 5.56 -34.77
N SER A 35 19.22 4.22 -34.88
CA SER A 35 19.66 3.59 -36.14
C SER A 35 19.50 2.06 -36.10
N LYS A 36 19.27 1.53 -37.31
CA LYS A 36 18.88 0.17 -37.68
C LYS A 36 20.03 -0.83 -37.75
N ASN A 37 19.62 -2.11 -37.74
CA ASN A 37 20.04 -3.22 -38.61
C ASN A 37 21.03 -4.31 -38.11
N GLU A 38 20.47 -5.53 -38.17
CA GLU A 38 20.93 -6.73 -38.89
C GLU A 38 21.80 -7.78 -38.19
N GLU A 39 21.14 -8.92 -37.94
CA GLU A 39 21.67 -10.28 -38.03
C GLU A 39 22.59 -10.47 -39.25
N THR A 40 23.71 -11.14 -39.07
CA THR A 40 24.27 -12.05 -40.07
C THR A 40 25.13 -13.14 -39.43
N THR A 41 25.05 -14.29 -40.07
CA THR A 41 25.51 -15.63 -39.76
C THR A 41 27.03 -15.86 -39.86
N SER A 42 27.57 -16.64 -38.91
CA SER A 42 28.63 -17.69 -38.96
C SER A 42 29.49 -17.89 -40.24
N PRO A 43 30.80 -18.28 -40.11
CA PRO A 43 31.11 -19.70 -39.93
C PRO A 43 32.34 -20.08 -39.05
N ARG A 44 32.09 -21.14 -38.28
CA ARG A 44 32.90 -22.32 -37.90
C ARG A 44 34.37 -22.42 -38.38
N SER A 45 35.28 -22.65 -37.43
CA SER A 45 36.41 -23.59 -37.57
C SER A 45 36.62 -24.34 -36.25
N ASN A 46 36.64 -25.67 -36.35
CA ASN A 46 36.90 -26.61 -35.27
C ASN A 46 38.38 -26.57 -34.88
N ASP A 47 38.68 -26.70 -33.59
CA ASP A 47 39.76 -27.57 -33.13
C ASP A 47 39.45 -28.07 -31.72
N THR A 48 39.36 -29.39 -31.61
CA THR A 48 39.15 -30.20 -30.41
C THR A 48 40.45 -30.37 -29.65
N VAL A 49 40.49 -30.00 -28.37
CA VAL A 49 41.36 -30.63 -27.36
C VAL A 49 40.61 -30.69 -26.02
N ASP A 50 40.36 -31.92 -25.57
CA ASP A 50 39.84 -32.28 -24.25
C ASP A 50 40.88 -31.97 -23.15
N VAL A 51 40.52 -31.12 -22.18
CA VAL A 51 41.15 -31.09 -20.85
C VAL A 51 40.06 -30.83 -19.81
N SER A 52 39.77 -31.86 -19.01
CA SER A 52 38.92 -31.76 -17.82
C SER A 52 39.60 -30.92 -16.74
N THR A 53 39.06 -29.75 -16.42
CA THR A 53 39.32 -29.06 -15.15
C THR A 53 38.07 -28.31 -14.67
N GLN A 54 37.63 -28.67 -13.47
CA GLN A 54 36.52 -28.05 -12.73
C GLN A 54 36.82 -26.55 -12.53
N THR A 55 35.97 -25.69 -13.06
CA THR A 55 36.03 -24.24 -12.84
C THR A 55 34.94 -23.82 -11.87
N THR A 56 35.39 -23.40 -10.70
CA THR A 56 34.67 -22.67 -9.66
C THR A 56 34.09 -21.37 -10.23
N THR A 57 32.77 -21.21 -10.21
CA THR A 57 32.12 -19.93 -10.45
C THR A 57 31.71 -19.31 -9.10
N SER A 58 32.47 -18.31 -8.68
CA SER A 58 32.13 -17.43 -7.55
C SER A 58 31.03 -16.45 -7.96
N SER A 59 29.83 -16.61 -7.40
CA SER A 59 28.75 -15.61 -7.50
C SER A 59 28.99 -14.41 -6.59
N PRO A 60 28.60 -13.18 -6.97
CA PRO A 60 28.69 -12.01 -6.10
C PRO A 60 27.66 -12.09 -4.96
N ASN A 61 28.12 -11.78 -3.75
CA ASN A 61 27.35 -11.81 -2.51
C ASN A 61 26.08 -10.94 -2.57
N ASN A 62 24.91 -11.59 -2.58
CA ASN A 62 23.67 -11.00 -2.09
C ASN A 62 23.69 -10.99 -0.55
N PRO A 63 23.13 -9.96 0.13
CA PRO A 63 22.87 -10.07 1.56
C PRO A 63 21.91 -11.24 1.81
N PRO A 64 22.16 -12.11 2.80
CA PRO A 64 21.26 -13.22 3.10
C PRO A 64 19.88 -12.68 3.49
N ALA A 65 18.81 -13.37 3.07
CA ALA A 65 17.54 -13.30 3.80
C ALA A 65 17.84 -13.55 5.29
N PRO A 66 17.12 -12.92 6.24
CA PRO A 66 17.31 -13.20 7.66
C PRO A 66 17.25 -14.71 7.85
N ASN A 67 18.40 -15.27 8.23
CA ASN A 67 18.60 -16.71 8.31
C ASN A 67 17.59 -17.25 9.34
N PRO A 68 16.80 -18.30 9.04
CA PRO A 68 16.08 -19.02 10.07
C PRO A 68 17.11 -19.85 10.85
N GLN A 69 18.00 -19.18 11.58
CA GLN A 69 18.75 -19.85 12.63
C GLN A 69 17.72 -20.27 13.66
N SER A 70 17.56 -21.58 13.79
CA SER A 70 16.93 -22.25 14.92
C SER A 70 17.68 -21.86 16.19
N GLN A 71 17.44 -20.65 16.69
CA GLN A 71 17.67 -20.35 18.09
C GLN A 71 16.75 -21.26 18.90
N PRO A 72 17.16 -21.71 20.10
CA PRO A 72 16.23 -22.37 21.00
C PRO A 72 15.08 -21.38 21.23
N THR A 73 13.92 -21.68 20.66
CA THR A 73 12.74 -20.83 20.77
C THR A 73 12.38 -20.82 22.24
N ASP A 74 12.65 -19.69 22.90
CA ASP A 74 12.14 -19.43 24.23
C ASP A 74 10.64 -19.82 24.24
N PRO A 75 10.18 -20.68 25.17
CA PRO A 75 8.78 -21.07 25.24
C PRO A 75 7.80 -19.89 25.17
N SER A 76 8.23 -18.69 25.62
CA SER A 76 7.48 -17.45 25.46
C SER A 76 7.24 -17.08 23.98
N THR A 77 8.24 -17.19 23.12
CA THR A 77 8.19 -16.87 21.67
C THR A 77 7.34 -17.86 20.87
N GLN A 78 7.27 -19.11 21.32
CA GLN A 78 6.44 -20.13 20.68
C GLN A 78 4.94 -19.81 20.81
N LYS A 79 4.52 -19.24 21.95
CA LYS A 79 3.12 -18.83 22.17
C LYS A 79 2.66 -17.76 21.18
N TRP A 80 3.51 -16.78 20.88
CA TRP A 80 3.22 -15.73 19.89
C TRP A 80 3.05 -16.31 18.48
N SER A 81 3.92 -17.26 18.11
CA SER A 81 3.83 -17.95 16.82
C SER A 81 2.53 -18.75 16.71
N VAL A 82 2.16 -19.47 17.77
CA VAL A 82 0.90 -20.23 17.82
C VAL A 82 -0.33 -19.32 17.75
N GLY A 83 -0.34 -18.22 18.52
CA GLY A 83 -1.52 -17.37 18.64
C GLY A 83 -1.72 -16.40 17.47
N LEU A 84 -0.64 -15.94 16.84
CA LEU A 84 -0.68 -14.86 15.85
C LEU A 84 0.04 -15.18 14.53
N GLY A 85 0.67 -16.35 14.38
CA GLY A 85 1.32 -16.75 13.13
C GLY A 85 0.30 -17.11 12.04
N LEU A 86 0.50 -16.60 10.82
CA LEU A 86 -0.36 -16.91 9.67
C LEU A 86 0.37 -17.83 8.70
N GLN A 87 -0.15 -19.04 8.49
CA GLN A 87 0.49 -20.00 7.60
C GLN A 87 0.61 -19.47 6.16
N ASN A 88 1.72 -19.76 5.50
CA ASN A 88 1.87 -19.48 4.08
C ASN A 88 1.21 -20.58 3.25
N LEU A 89 0.12 -20.25 2.58
CA LEU A 89 -0.68 -21.16 1.76
C LEU A 89 -0.23 -21.17 0.28
N GLY A 90 1.07 -20.94 0.06
CA GLY A 90 1.68 -20.78 -1.26
C GLY A 90 1.62 -19.34 -1.76
N ASN A 91 2.75 -18.64 -1.70
CA ASN A 91 2.90 -17.24 -2.14
C ASN A 91 1.92 -16.24 -1.48
N THR A 92 1.47 -16.51 -0.26
CA THR A 92 0.46 -15.67 0.45
C THR A 92 1.06 -14.69 1.47
N CYS A 93 2.39 -14.61 1.57
CA CYS A 93 3.07 -13.74 2.51
C CYS A 93 2.71 -12.25 2.35
N PHE A 94 2.44 -11.78 1.13
CA PHE A 94 1.97 -10.41 0.87
C PHE A 94 0.65 -10.11 1.59
N ALA A 95 -0.25 -11.09 1.62
CA ALA A 95 -1.54 -10.97 2.26
C ALA A 95 -1.43 -11.14 3.77
N ASN A 96 -0.62 -12.11 4.25
CA ASN A 96 -0.32 -12.27 5.68
C ASN A 96 0.19 -10.95 6.29
N ALA A 97 1.19 -10.33 5.65
CA ALA A 97 1.74 -9.06 6.11
C ALA A 97 0.70 -7.91 6.03
N SER A 98 -0.10 -7.88 4.97
CA SER A 98 -1.17 -6.88 4.79
C SER A 98 -2.29 -7.03 5.83
N HIS A 99 -2.64 -8.25 6.22
CA HIS A 99 -3.62 -8.51 7.28
C HIS A 99 -3.10 -8.05 8.64
N LYS A 100 -1.79 -8.15 8.91
CA LYS A 100 -1.20 -7.55 10.12
C LYS A 100 -1.31 -6.03 10.12
N LEU A 101 -1.07 -5.39 8.98
CA LEU A 101 -1.29 -3.94 8.84
C LEU A 101 -2.78 -3.62 9.08
N LEU A 102 -3.68 -4.33 8.41
CA LEU A 102 -5.12 -4.09 8.50
C LEU A 102 -5.69 -4.35 9.90
N ALA A 103 -5.19 -5.35 10.63
CA ALA A 103 -5.63 -5.67 11.99
C ALA A 103 -5.29 -4.53 12.96
N ASN A 104 -4.20 -3.80 12.68
CA ASN A 104 -3.77 -2.64 13.46
C ASN A 104 -4.39 -1.32 12.98
N LEU A 105 -5.11 -1.31 11.85
CA LEU A 105 -5.95 -0.16 11.44
C LEU A 105 -7.28 -0.12 12.20
N THR A 106 -7.67 -1.22 12.80
CA THR A 106 -8.94 -1.30 13.51
C THR A 106 -8.59 -1.72 14.91
N ASP A 107 -8.59 -0.79 15.86
CA ASP A 107 -8.30 -1.08 17.27
C ASP A 107 -9.31 -2.09 17.90
N ALA A 108 -10.29 -2.57 17.12
CA ALA A 108 -11.24 -3.59 17.53
C ALA A 108 -11.66 -4.53 16.36
N PRO A 109 -11.83 -5.85 16.63
CA PRO A 109 -12.45 -6.81 15.71
C PRO A 109 -13.85 -6.44 15.26
N SER A 110 -14.55 -5.65 16.07
CA SER A 110 -15.90 -5.15 15.78
C SER A 110 -15.95 -4.35 14.48
N ALA A 111 -14.83 -3.80 14.01
CA ALA A 111 -14.77 -3.21 12.68
C ALA A 111 -15.07 -4.26 11.59
N PHE A 112 -14.61 -5.49 11.71
CA PHE A 112 -14.90 -6.51 10.70
C PHE A 112 -16.26 -7.20 10.92
N ASP A 113 -16.95 -6.91 12.02
CA ASP A 113 -18.25 -7.52 12.30
C ASP A 113 -19.28 -7.03 11.27
N PRO A 114 -19.80 -7.92 10.41
CA PRO A 114 -20.79 -7.54 9.41
C PRO A 114 -22.09 -7.04 10.06
N SER A 115 -22.45 -7.53 11.26
CA SER A 115 -23.67 -7.13 11.96
C SER A 115 -23.66 -5.67 12.44
N LEU A 116 -22.46 -5.08 12.57
CA LEU A 116 -22.27 -3.69 12.96
C LEU A 116 -22.16 -2.75 11.75
N ASP A 117 -22.30 -3.27 10.53
CA ASP A 117 -22.30 -2.45 9.32
C ASP A 117 -23.57 -1.58 9.27
N PRO A 118 -23.47 -0.25 9.15
CA PRO A 118 -24.62 0.65 9.22
C PRO A 118 -25.66 0.41 8.10
N GLU A 119 -25.27 -0.22 7.00
CA GLU A 119 -26.15 -0.52 5.87
C GLU A 119 -26.76 -1.93 5.93
N ILE A 120 -26.42 -2.78 6.92
CA ILE A 120 -26.90 -4.18 6.97
C ILE A 120 -28.40 -4.32 7.20
N ASN A 121 -29.06 -3.28 7.73
CA ASN A 121 -30.51 -3.26 7.94
C ASN A 121 -31.32 -3.09 6.65
N GLN A 122 -30.67 -2.86 5.51
CA GLN A 122 -31.31 -2.91 4.20
C GLN A 122 -31.38 -4.36 3.75
N ASP A 123 -32.48 -4.77 3.10
CA ASP A 123 -32.55 -6.10 2.47
C ASP A 123 -31.35 -6.25 1.53
N LEU A 124 -30.41 -7.12 1.89
CA LEU A 124 -29.14 -7.32 1.18
C LEU A 124 -29.36 -7.62 -0.30
N SER A 125 -30.50 -8.24 -0.64
CA SER A 125 -30.86 -8.54 -2.04
C SER A 125 -31.19 -7.27 -2.85
N THR A 126 -31.52 -6.18 -2.18
CA THR A 126 -31.84 -4.87 -2.76
C THR A 126 -30.73 -3.83 -2.59
N ALA A 127 -29.72 -4.13 -1.76
CA ALA A 127 -28.58 -3.25 -1.51
C ALA A 127 -27.73 -3.07 -2.77
N SER A 128 -26.96 -1.98 -2.83
CA SER A 128 -26.02 -1.74 -3.93
C SER A 128 -24.99 -2.87 -4.02
N GLN A 129 -24.48 -3.16 -5.23
CA GLN A 129 -23.43 -4.17 -5.41
C GLN A 129 -22.24 -3.87 -4.49
N GLN A 130 -21.84 -2.61 -4.36
CA GLN A 130 -20.76 -2.18 -3.48
C GLN A 130 -21.02 -2.53 -2.00
N THR A 131 -22.26 -2.37 -1.51
CA THR A 131 -22.65 -2.73 -0.15
C THR A 131 -22.62 -4.25 0.04
N GLN A 132 -23.12 -5.01 -0.93
CA GLN A 132 -23.08 -6.49 -0.90
C GLN A 132 -21.64 -7.02 -0.89
N ASP A 133 -20.77 -6.44 -1.71
CA ASP A 133 -19.35 -6.75 -1.79
C ASP A 133 -18.65 -6.50 -0.45
N ARG A 134 -18.89 -5.31 0.15
CA ARG A 134 -18.35 -4.92 1.46
C ARG A 134 -18.75 -5.90 2.55
N ILE A 135 -20.03 -6.25 2.63
CA ILE A 135 -20.55 -7.15 3.66
C ILE A 135 -20.03 -8.58 3.47
N SER A 136 -19.90 -9.04 2.23
CA SER A 136 -19.33 -10.35 1.91
C SER A 136 -17.86 -10.43 2.33
N LEU A 137 -17.09 -9.37 2.04
CA LEU A 137 -15.68 -9.29 2.43
C LEU A 137 -15.52 -9.22 3.96
N LYS A 138 -16.36 -8.43 4.66
CA LYS A 138 -16.40 -8.41 6.14
C LYS A 138 -16.69 -9.80 6.73
N LYS A 139 -17.71 -10.50 6.21
CA LYS A 139 -18.05 -11.87 6.62
C LYS A 139 -16.88 -12.84 6.44
N ALA A 140 -16.18 -12.74 5.32
CA ALA A 140 -15.00 -13.58 5.07
C ALA A 140 -13.89 -13.30 6.10
N MET A 141 -13.60 -12.02 6.37
CA MET A 141 -12.49 -11.58 7.22
C MET A 141 -12.75 -11.76 8.71
N PHE A 142 -13.98 -11.53 9.16
CA PHE A 142 -14.32 -11.44 10.58
C PHE A 142 -13.77 -12.57 11.47
N PRO A 143 -13.89 -13.87 11.10
CA PRO A 143 -13.40 -14.96 11.95
C PRO A 143 -11.90 -14.85 12.25
N LEU A 144 -11.07 -14.58 11.24
CA LEU A 144 -9.62 -14.47 11.43
C LEU A 144 -9.26 -13.28 12.31
N PHE A 145 -9.83 -12.09 12.04
CA PHE A 145 -9.49 -10.89 12.79
C PHE A 145 -10.00 -10.94 14.23
N LYS A 146 -11.16 -11.58 14.46
CA LYS A 146 -11.66 -11.88 15.80
C LYS A 146 -10.70 -12.81 16.55
N GLY A 147 -10.30 -13.94 15.93
CA GLY A 147 -9.37 -14.88 16.55
C GLY A 147 -7.99 -14.26 16.82
N MET A 148 -7.46 -13.43 15.91
CA MET A 148 -6.22 -12.69 16.13
C MET A 148 -6.30 -11.78 17.36
N ALA A 149 -7.40 -11.04 17.53
CA ALA A 149 -7.54 -10.14 18.67
C ALA A 149 -7.77 -10.88 19.99
N GLU A 150 -8.53 -11.96 19.99
CA GLU A 150 -8.71 -12.81 21.17
C GLU A 150 -7.37 -13.41 21.61
N ASN A 151 -6.60 -13.99 20.68
CA ASN A 151 -5.25 -14.50 20.97
C ASN A 151 -4.28 -13.39 21.39
N HIS A 152 -4.36 -12.21 20.78
CA HIS A 152 -3.54 -11.07 21.16
C HIS A 152 -3.79 -10.69 22.62
N GLN A 153 -5.06 -10.60 23.04
CA GLN A 153 -5.39 -10.31 24.44
C GLN A 153 -4.92 -11.42 25.39
N LEU A 154 -5.11 -12.69 25.04
CA LEU A 154 -4.61 -13.82 25.83
C LEU A 154 -3.10 -13.76 26.02
N LEU A 155 -2.35 -13.44 24.96
CA LEU A 155 -0.89 -13.33 25.02
C LEU A 155 -0.43 -12.15 25.90
N LEU A 156 -1.13 -11.02 25.86
CA LEU A 156 -0.89 -9.88 26.75
C LEU A 156 -1.14 -10.23 28.22
N ASP A 157 -2.17 -11.04 28.47
CA ASP A 157 -2.50 -11.57 29.80
C ASP A 157 -1.62 -12.77 30.20
N ASN A 158 -0.62 -13.11 29.39
CA ASN A 158 0.30 -14.25 29.57
C ASN A 158 -0.43 -15.62 29.68
N GLN A 159 -1.55 -15.76 28.98
CA GLN A 159 -2.36 -16.97 28.88
C GLN A 159 -1.99 -17.79 27.63
N GLU A 160 -2.45 -19.03 27.58
CA GLU A 160 -2.30 -19.86 26.37
C GLU A 160 -3.24 -19.36 25.27
N PRO A 161 -2.76 -19.24 24.02
CA PRO A 161 -3.63 -18.91 22.89
C PRO A 161 -4.62 -20.04 22.60
N ILE A 162 -5.72 -19.71 21.93
CA ILE A 162 -6.70 -20.66 21.41
C ILE A 162 -6.00 -21.58 20.38
N ASP A 163 -6.39 -22.86 20.36
CA ASP A 163 -5.76 -23.97 19.61
C ASP A 163 -5.33 -23.61 18.18
N HIS A 164 -4.06 -23.91 17.87
CA HIS A 164 -3.39 -23.72 16.59
C HIS A 164 -4.20 -24.28 15.40
N GLN A 165 -4.85 -25.44 15.57
CA GLN A 165 -5.59 -26.06 14.47
C GLN A 165 -6.81 -25.25 14.05
N TYR A 166 -7.49 -24.60 14.99
CA TYR A 166 -8.62 -23.73 14.68
C TYR A 166 -8.16 -22.50 13.90
N PHE A 167 -7.08 -21.85 14.36
CA PHE A 167 -6.55 -20.64 13.73
C PHE A 167 -5.96 -20.90 12.34
N GLU A 168 -5.30 -22.04 12.15
CA GLU A 168 -4.78 -22.51 10.85
C GLU A 168 -5.92 -22.79 9.85
N GLN A 169 -7.00 -23.40 10.31
CA GLN A 169 -8.20 -23.64 9.51
C GLN A 169 -8.88 -22.32 9.11
N GLU A 170 -9.07 -21.39 10.03
CA GLU A 170 -9.68 -20.08 9.75
C GLU A 170 -8.84 -19.25 8.78
N SER A 171 -7.51 -19.27 8.91
CA SER A 171 -6.60 -18.65 7.92
C SER A 171 -6.81 -19.27 6.53
N SER A 172 -6.82 -20.60 6.44
CA SER A 172 -7.05 -21.32 5.18
C SER A 172 -8.40 -21.01 4.54
N THR A 173 -9.46 -21.01 5.35
CA THR A 173 -10.82 -20.66 4.93
C THR A 173 -10.91 -19.20 4.48
N LEU A 174 -10.29 -18.27 5.21
CA LEU A 174 -10.23 -16.87 4.81
C LEU A 174 -9.58 -16.74 3.44
N PHE A 175 -8.43 -17.36 3.23
CA PHE A 175 -7.70 -17.24 1.98
C PHE A 175 -8.47 -17.80 0.79
N SER A 176 -9.23 -18.89 0.97
CA SER A 176 -10.17 -19.36 -0.06
C SER A 176 -11.25 -18.32 -0.33
N ASN A 177 -11.92 -17.83 0.72
CA ASN A 177 -13.02 -16.88 0.62
C ASN A 177 -12.59 -15.54 0.00
N ILE A 178 -11.38 -15.06 0.33
CA ILE A 178 -10.79 -13.85 -0.24
C ILE A 178 -10.42 -14.08 -1.70
N LYS A 179 -9.87 -15.24 -2.08
CA LYS A 179 -9.60 -15.55 -3.50
C LYS A 179 -10.88 -15.53 -4.32
N ASP A 180 -11.94 -16.14 -3.80
CA ASP A 180 -13.25 -16.19 -4.45
C ASP A 180 -13.90 -14.80 -4.51
N SER A 181 -13.84 -14.04 -3.41
CA SER A 181 -14.34 -12.67 -3.34
C SER A 181 -13.54 -11.74 -4.26
N TYR A 182 -12.21 -11.81 -4.26
CA TYR A 182 -11.36 -11.03 -5.15
C TYR A 182 -11.72 -11.32 -6.61
N TYR A 183 -11.80 -12.59 -7.00
CA TYR A 183 -12.17 -12.99 -8.35
C TYR A 183 -13.57 -12.51 -8.76
N ALA A 184 -14.56 -12.64 -7.87
CA ALA A 184 -15.91 -12.17 -8.12
C ALA A 184 -15.98 -10.64 -8.34
N LEU A 185 -15.07 -9.89 -7.70
CA LEU A 185 -15.10 -8.42 -7.65
C LEU A 185 -14.24 -7.73 -8.71
N THR A 186 -13.11 -8.32 -9.06
CA THR A 186 -12.16 -7.77 -10.03
C THR A 186 -12.30 -8.44 -11.40
N ASN A 187 -12.96 -9.61 -11.46
CA ASN A 187 -12.91 -10.52 -12.59
C ASN A 187 -11.46 -10.93 -12.95
N GLU A 188 -10.54 -10.77 -12.01
CA GLU A 188 -9.14 -11.15 -12.08
C GLU A 188 -8.86 -12.18 -10.99
N LYS A 189 -8.13 -13.23 -11.32
CA LYS A 189 -7.60 -14.09 -10.26
C LYS A 189 -6.48 -13.31 -9.59
N ILE A 190 -6.40 -13.37 -8.25
CA ILE A 190 -5.12 -13.06 -7.59
C ILE A 190 -4.10 -13.92 -8.34
N PRO A 191 -3.11 -13.34 -9.04
CA PRO A 191 -2.19 -14.13 -9.82
C PRO A 191 -1.60 -15.21 -8.89
N GLY A 192 -1.51 -16.45 -9.37
CA GLY A 192 -0.91 -17.54 -8.58
C GLY A 192 0.54 -17.25 -8.17
N ASP A 193 1.13 -16.25 -8.83
CA ASP A 193 2.42 -15.67 -8.55
C ASP A 193 2.21 -14.35 -7.78
N GLN A 194 2.93 -14.21 -6.67
CA GLN A 194 2.99 -13.08 -5.74
C GLN A 194 2.32 -11.75 -6.18
N SER A 195 1.37 -11.26 -5.39
CA SER A 195 0.74 -9.95 -5.59
C SER A 195 1.46 -8.84 -4.79
N ASP A 196 1.39 -7.61 -5.28
CA ASP A 196 1.91 -6.43 -4.61
C ASP A 196 1.08 -6.13 -3.36
N ALA A 197 1.70 -6.20 -2.18
CA ALA A 197 1.03 -5.92 -0.90
C ALA A 197 0.33 -4.55 -0.87
N ALA A 198 0.86 -3.55 -1.59
CA ALA A 198 0.25 -2.22 -1.63
C ALA A 198 -1.00 -2.15 -2.53
N GLU A 199 -1.07 -2.97 -3.58
CA GLU A 199 -2.28 -3.11 -4.39
C GLU A 199 -3.33 -3.88 -3.62
N TYR A 200 -2.93 -4.97 -2.96
CA TYR A 200 -3.80 -5.78 -2.12
C TYR A 200 -4.41 -4.98 -0.96
N ILE A 201 -3.61 -4.20 -0.21
CA ILE A 201 -4.15 -3.41 0.89
C ILE A 201 -5.08 -2.30 0.39
N ARG A 202 -4.76 -1.62 -0.72
CA ARG A 202 -5.64 -0.60 -1.32
C ARG A 202 -6.99 -1.20 -1.70
N PHE A 203 -6.98 -2.36 -2.36
CA PHE A 203 -8.19 -3.09 -2.69
C PHE A 203 -9.05 -3.36 -1.43
N LEU A 204 -8.43 -3.85 -0.34
CA LEU A 204 -9.16 -4.12 0.90
C LEU A 204 -9.73 -2.83 1.52
N LEU A 205 -8.95 -1.75 1.59
CA LEU A 205 -9.39 -0.48 2.16
C LEU A 205 -10.57 0.11 1.38
N ASP A 206 -10.46 0.16 0.05
CA ASP A 206 -11.48 0.72 -0.81
C ASP A 206 -12.79 -0.09 -0.75
N ARG A 207 -12.69 -1.42 -0.69
CA ARG A 207 -13.86 -2.32 -0.63
C ARG A 207 -14.52 -2.36 0.73
N LEU A 208 -13.72 -2.29 1.79
CA LEU A 208 -14.27 -2.25 3.14
C LEU A 208 -14.79 -0.86 3.53
N ALA A 209 -14.49 0.17 2.72
CA ALA A 209 -14.60 1.57 3.10
C ALA A 209 -13.87 1.84 4.43
N TYR A 210 -12.74 1.15 4.64
CA TYR A 210 -11.87 1.28 5.81
C TYR A 210 -10.65 2.15 5.52
N GLY A 211 -10.07 2.69 6.59
CA GLY A 211 -9.06 3.72 6.54
C GLY A 211 -9.71 5.09 6.57
N LYS A 212 -9.33 5.92 7.54
CA LYS A 212 -9.68 7.34 7.47
C LYS A 212 -8.87 7.94 6.32
N MET A 213 -9.56 8.37 5.28
CA MET A 213 -8.92 9.03 4.15
C MET A 213 -8.23 10.31 4.61
N ILE A 214 -7.05 10.59 4.08
CA ILE A 214 -6.45 11.92 4.23
C ILE A 214 -7.02 12.84 3.15
N ASP A 215 -7.55 13.99 3.57
CA ASP A 215 -8.07 15.01 2.68
C ASP A 215 -6.92 15.87 2.16
N MET A 216 -6.85 15.98 0.84
CA MET A 216 -5.80 16.70 0.13
C MET A 216 -6.39 17.66 -0.89
N GLN A 217 -5.63 18.70 -1.18
CA GLN A 217 -5.92 19.66 -2.23
C GLN A 217 -4.60 20.11 -2.82
N ASP A 218 -4.62 20.57 -4.08
CA ASP A 218 -3.45 21.12 -4.73
C ASP A 218 -3.65 22.59 -5.00
N TRP A 219 -2.60 23.36 -4.70
CA TRP A 219 -2.48 24.74 -5.15
C TRP A 219 -1.69 24.75 -6.46
N ILE A 220 -2.32 25.27 -7.51
CA ILE A 220 -1.73 25.44 -8.83
C ILE A 220 -1.36 26.91 -9.00
N SER A 221 -0.12 27.16 -9.40
CA SER A 221 0.40 28.51 -9.69
C SER A 221 1.13 28.55 -11.02
N CYS A 222 0.72 29.46 -11.89
CA CYS A 222 1.24 29.57 -13.25
C CYS A 222 1.93 30.93 -13.48
N PRO A 223 2.92 31.01 -14.40
CA PRO A 223 3.59 32.27 -14.78
C PRO A 223 2.63 33.37 -15.23
N SER A 224 1.48 33.02 -15.83
CA SER A 224 0.44 33.98 -16.23
C SER A 224 -0.31 34.64 -15.06
N SER A 225 0.21 34.56 -13.82
CA SER A 225 -0.46 34.99 -12.58
C SER A 225 -1.80 34.28 -12.33
N TYR A 226 -2.03 33.16 -13.01
CA TYR A 226 -3.18 32.31 -12.75
C TYR A 226 -2.87 31.43 -11.54
N THR A 227 -3.79 31.39 -10.60
CA THR A 227 -3.77 30.45 -9.48
C THR A 227 -5.11 29.75 -9.36
N ASN A 228 -5.07 28.51 -8.88
CA ASN A 228 -6.29 27.75 -8.63
C ASN A 228 -6.09 26.72 -7.52
N LEU A 229 -7.19 26.34 -6.88
CA LEU A 229 -7.26 25.19 -6.00
C LEU A 229 -7.99 24.05 -6.70
N THR A 230 -7.44 22.84 -6.64
CA THR A 230 -8.15 21.65 -7.13
C THR A 230 -9.33 21.30 -6.22
N PRO A 231 -10.33 20.54 -6.68
CA PRO A 231 -11.30 19.94 -5.76
C PRO A 231 -10.60 19.07 -4.73
N VAL A 232 -11.17 19.01 -3.52
CA VAL A 232 -10.67 18.10 -2.47
C VAL A 232 -10.68 16.67 -2.99
N TYR A 233 -9.54 16.00 -2.86
CA TYR A 233 -9.40 14.58 -3.13
C TYR A 233 -8.93 13.84 -1.88
N HIS A 234 -9.05 12.52 -1.91
CA HIS A 234 -8.89 11.67 -0.75
C HIS A 234 -7.90 10.55 -1.10
N GLN A 235 -7.00 10.20 -0.19
CA GLN A 235 -6.12 9.02 -0.34
C GLN A 235 -6.22 8.08 0.87
N SER A 236 -6.45 6.78 0.60
CA SER A 236 -6.38 5.72 1.61
C SER A 236 -4.92 5.37 1.95
N VAL A 237 -4.03 5.51 0.95
CA VAL A 237 -2.59 5.21 1.06
C VAL A 237 -1.80 6.30 0.34
N LEU A 238 -0.96 7.02 1.08
CA LEU A 238 -0.10 8.08 0.58
C LEU A 238 1.18 7.50 -0.04
N SER A 239 1.39 7.72 -1.34
CA SER A 239 2.58 7.23 -2.04
C SER A 239 3.72 8.24 -2.03
N LEU A 240 4.91 7.83 -1.58
CA LEU A 240 6.11 8.67 -1.53
C LEU A 240 7.18 8.17 -2.51
N GLY A 241 7.62 9.06 -3.40
CA GLY A 241 8.82 8.85 -4.22
C GLY A 241 10.08 8.94 -3.38
N ILE A 242 10.93 7.91 -3.43
CA ILE A 242 12.14 7.81 -2.60
C ILE A 242 13.44 7.91 -3.40
N ASP A 243 13.38 7.81 -4.72
CA ASP A 243 14.51 7.97 -5.64
C ASP A 243 14.54 9.35 -6.31
N THR A 244 13.51 10.16 -6.09
CA THR A 244 13.31 11.47 -6.74
C THR A 244 14.10 12.60 -6.09
N SER A 245 14.64 12.39 -4.87
CA SER A 245 15.46 13.40 -4.20
C SER A 245 16.73 12.80 -3.58
N PRO A 246 17.90 13.47 -3.71
CA PRO A 246 19.10 13.12 -2.96
C PRO A 246 18.95 13.29 -1.45
N THR A 247 17.86 13.94 -1.00
CA THR A 247 17.54 14.16 0.41
C THR A 247 16.55 13.15 0.98
N SER A 248 16.03 12.16 0.23
CA SER A 248 15.05 11.20 0.76
C SER A 248 15.69 10.11 1.64
N ARG A 249 16.45 10.51 2.66
CA ARG A 249 17.13 9.57 3.57
C ARG A 249 16.18 9.06 4.64
N ASN A 250 15.11 9.81 4.94
CA ASN A 250 14.06 9.40 5.86
C ASN A 250 12.64 9.69 5.33
N VAL A 251 11.64 9.09 5.97
CA VAL A 251 10.21 9.21 5.59
C VAL A 251 9.70 10.65 5.65
N MET A 252 10.15 11.45 6.62
CA MET A 252 9.74 12.85 6.76
C MET A 252 10.27 13.71 5.61
N GLU A 253 11.51 13.49 5.19
CA GLU A 253 12.09 14.19 4.03
C GLU A 253 11.36 13.84 2.74
N ALA A 254 11.00 12.56 2.54
CA ALA A 254 10.22 12.13 1.38
C ALA A 254 8.80 12.74 1.38
N LEU A 255 8.18 12.86 2.56
CA LEU A 255 6.89 13.53 2.74
C LEU A 255 6.99 15.03 2.44
N GLN A 256 8.02 15.70 2.96
CA GLN A 256 8.26 17.12 2.71
C GLN A 256 8.51 17.38 1.22
N PHE A 257 9.25 16.50 0.54
CA PHE A 257 9.48 16.59 -0.89
C PHE A 257 8.18 16.48 -1.69
N LEU A 258 7.26 15.57 -1.33
CA LEU A 258 5.93 15.52 -1.92
C LEU A 258 5.19 16.86 -1.76
N LEU A 259 5.19 17.43 -0.55
CA LEU A 259 4.49 18.68 -0.23
C LEU A 259 5.12 19.94 -0.84
N GLN A 260 6.40 19.90 -1.23
CA GLN A 260 7.01 20.98 -1.99
C GLN A 260 6.38 21.14 -3.38
N GLY A 261 5.76 20.08 -3.90
CA GLY A 261 5.10 20.06 -5.19
C GLY A 261 6.03 19.82 -6.36
N SER A 262 5.43 19.73 -7.54
CA SER A 262 6.11 19.46 -8.80
C SER A 262 5.59 20.37 -9.90
N PHE A 263 6.41 20.58 -10.93
CA PHE A 263 5.96 21.26 -12.12
C PHE A 263 5.10 20.32 -12.98
N ILE A 264 3.96 20.84 -13.43
CA ILE A 264 3.10 20.23 -14.44
C ILE A 264 3.29 20.97 -15.75
N ASP A 265 3.74 20.25 -16.79
CA ASP A 265 3.90 20.79 -18.12
C ASP A 265 2.56 20.80 -18.87
N ASP A 266 2.46 21.64 -19.91
CA ASP A 266 1.30 21.70 -20.80
C ASP A 266 -0.05 22.01 -20.13
N TYR A 267 -0.06 22.55 -18.91
CA TYR A 267 -1.28 22.97 -18.24
C TYR A 267 -1.92 24.17 -18.94
N THR A 268 -3.22 24.11 -19.18
CA THR A 268 -3.97 25.16 -19.89
C THR A 268 -4.96 25.85 -18.93
N PRO A 269 -4.56 26.94 -18.25
CA PRO A 269 -5.45 27.65 -17.35
C PRO A 269 -6.51 28.46 -18.12
N PRO A 270 -7.73 28.64 -17.58
CA PRO A 270 -8.75 29.48 -18.21
C PRO A 270 -8.56 30.99 -17.91
N PRO A 271 -8.73 31.90 -18.90
CA PRO A 271 -8.59 31.70 -20.35
C PRO A 271 -7.11 31.78 -20.72
N GLY A 272 -6.55 30.76 -21.38
CA GLY A 272 -5.10 30.70 -21.50
C GLY A 272 -4.54 29.70 -22.48
N ARG A 273 -3.21 29.76 -22.60
CA ARG A 273 -2.38 28.88 -23.41
C ARG A 273 -1.68 27.87 -22.51
N LYS A 274 -1.26 26.76 -23.10
CA LYS A 274 -0.38 25.78 -22.47
C LYS A 274 0.85 26.46 -21.86
N GLN A 275 1.14 26.13 -20.62
CA GLN A 275 2.34 26.57 -19.90
C GLN A 275 2.67 25.61 -18.77
N THR A 276 3.91 25.64 -18.31
CA THR A 276 4.34 24.92 -17.11
C THR A 276 3.85 25.65 -15.87
N CYS A 277 3.18 24.95 -14.96
CA CYS A 277 2.69 25.48 -13.69
C CYS A 277 3.24 24.66 -12.53
N LEU A 278 3.37 25.28 -11.36
CA LEU A 278 3.70 24.58 -10.12
C LEU A 278 2.42 24.01 -9.51
N GLN A 279 2.39 22.72 -9.20
CA GLN A 279 1.33 22.05 -8.45
C GLN A 279 1.89 21.64 -7.08
N GLN A 280 1.36 22.22 -6.01
CA GLN A 280 1.78 21.92 -4.64
C GLN A 280 0.63 21.27 -3.87
N PRO A 281 0.75 19.98 -3.51
CA PRO A 281 -0.24 19.32 -2.68
C PRO A 281 -0.10 19.76 -1.22
N PHE A 282 -1.21 19.83 -0.53
CA PHE A 282 -1.25 20.11 0.90
C PHE A 282 -2.41 19.36 1.57
N PHE A 283 -2.22 19.06 2.84
CA PHE A 283 -3.26 18.41 3.64
C PHE A 283 -4.23 19.45 4.18
N ILE A 284 -5.52 19.13 4.19
CA ILE A 284 -6.56 20.03 4.66
C ILE A 284 -7.39 19.40 5.77
N SER A 285 -8.06 20.26 6.56
CA SER A 285 -9.06 19.83 7.54
C SER A 285 -10.50 20.04 7.01
N ALA A 286 -10.79 19.61 5.77
CA ALA A 286 -12.06 19.93 5.09
C ALA A 286 -13.32 19.45 5.82
N ARG A 287 -13.20 18.51 6.76
CA ARG A 287 -14.35 17.95 7.51
C ARG A 287 -14.20 18.01 9.03
N GLY A 288 -13.25 18.82 9.54
CA GLY A 288 -12.96 18.90 10.99
C GLY A 288 -12.54 17.56 11.61
N LYS A 289 -12.20 16.57 10.78
CA LYS A 289 -11.77 15.23 11.19
C LYS A 289 -10.43 14.94 10.55
N ILE A 290 -9.51 14.52 11.40
CA ILE A 290 -8.15 14.16 11.02
C ILE A 290 -8.12 12.63 11.00
N PRO A 291 -7.45 12.01 10.03
CA PRO A 291 -7.18 10.59 10.12
C PRO A 291 -6.40 10.31 11.41
N ASP A 292 -6.90 9.39 12.24
CA ASP A 292 -6.14 8.89 13.41
C ASP A 292 -5.03 7.93 12.96
N GLN A 293 -5.05 7.53 11.69
CA GLN A 293 -4.17 6.54 11.10
C GLN A 293 -3.79 6.95 9.70
N LEU A 294 -2.52 6.81 9.35
CA LEU A 294 -1.98 7.13 8.06
C LEU A 294 -1.22 5.93 7.51
N ILE A 295 -1.55 5.53 6.30
CA ILE A 295 -0.81 4.50 5.58
C ILE A 295 0.05 5.19 4.53
N ILE A 296 1.36 4.97 4.60
CA ILE A 296 2.34 5.48 3.65
C ILE A 296 2.92 4.31 2.87
N GLN A 297 2.93 4.40 1.54
CA GLN A 297 3.68 3.52 0.67
C GLN A 297 4.98 4.21 0.23
N LEU A 298 6.11 3.56 0.44
CA LEU A 298 7.36 3.95 -0.21
C LEU A 298 7.40 3.31 -1.60
N LEU A 299 7.51 4.12 -2.65
CA LEU A 299 7.50 3.64 -4.03
C LEU A 299 8.84 2.96 -4.37
N ARG A 300 9.02 1.72 -3.88
CA ARG A 300 10.24 0.92 -4.10
C ARG A 300 10.27 0.20 -5.44
N PHE A 301 9.16 0.12 -6.17
CA PHE A 301 9.09 -0.63 -7.42
C PHE A 301 8.88 0.33 -8.58
N LYS A 302 9.87 0.40 -9.49
CA LYS A 302 9.73 1.16 -10.74
C LYS A 302 8.92 0.32 -11.70
N LYS A 303 7.75 0.81 -12.12
CA LYS A 303 6.89 0.17 -13.11
C LYS A 303 6.99 0.95 -14.43
N ASP A 304 6.91 0.26 -15.57
CA ASP A 304 6.77 0.92 -16.87
C ASP A 304 5.31 1.33 -17.15
N ILE A 305 5.05 1.90 -18.33
CA ILE A 305 3.71 2.33 -18.75
C ILE A 305 2.70 1.17 -18.86
N THR A 306 3.18 -0.07 -18.96
CA THR A 306 2.33 -1.27 -19.00
C THR A 306 2.09 -1.85 -17.61
N GLY A 307 2.66 -1.22 -16.57
CA GLY A 307 2.61 -1.70 -15.19
C GLY A 307 3.66 -2.77 -14.86
N LYS A 308 4.51 -3.14 -15.82
CA LYS A 308 5.55 -4.14 -15.61
C LYS A 308 6.63 -3.58 -14.70
N VAL A 309 6.96 -4.30 -13.63
CA VAL A 309 8.03 -3.89 -12.72
C VAL A 309 9.40 -4.04 -13.43
N LEU A 310 10.15 -2.95 -13.49
CA LEU A 310 11.46 -2.84 -14.13
C LEU A 310 12.61 -3.01 -13.15
N SER A 311 12.48 -2.48 -11.94
CA SER A 311 13.53 -2.54 -10.90
C SER A 311 12.98 -2.24 -9.50
N LYS A 312 13.72 -2.67 -8.49
CA LYS A 312 13.46 -2.38 -7.08
C LYS A 312 14.50 -1.39 -6.54
N ILE A 313 14.05 -0.37 -5.80
CA ILE A 313 14.88 0.61 -5.11
C ILE A 313 15.21 0.07 -3.71
N GLU A 314 16.46 -0.33 -3.54
CA GLU A 314 16.97 -0.86 -2.28
C GLU A 314 17.69 0.19 -1.43
N THR A 315 17.70 1.45 -1.87
CA THR A 315 18.25 2.57 -1.10
C THR A 315 17.62 2.58 0.30
N PRO A 316 18.45 2.61 1.37
CA PRO A 316 17.95 2.71 2.73
C PRO A 316 17.15 3.99 2.94
N VAL A 317 15.94 3.87 3.49
CA VAL A 317 15.08 4.97 3.94
C VAL A 317 14.82 4.77 5.41
N GLN A 318 15.33 5.66 6.25
CA GLN A 318 15.10 5.63 7.69
C GLN A 318 13.62 5.89 7.99
N ILE A 319 12.97 4.93 8.64
CA ILE A 319 11.59 5.04 9.10
C ILE A 319 11.62 5.70 10.48
N SER A 320 11.21 6.96 10.52
CA SER A 320 11.13 7.73 11.76
C SER A 320 10.08 7.12 12.68
N GLN A 321 10.39 6.99 13.98
CA GLN A 321 9.39 6.54 14.96
C GLN A 321 8.18 7.47 15.01
N GLN A 322 8.42 8.77 14.82
CA GLN A 322 7.41 9.80 14.81
C GLN A 322 7.50 10.64 13.55
N ILE A 323 6.33 10.99 13.01
CA ILE A 323 6.18 11.97 11.96
C ILE A 323 5.15 13.02 12.39
N GLN A 324 5.35 14.25 11.95
CA GLN A 324 4.43 15.36 12.15
C GLN A 324 3.80 15.77 10.82
N ILE A 325 2.47 15.93 10.83
CA ILE A 325 1.71 16.37 9.67
C ILE A 325 0.95 17.62 10.03
N SER A 326 1.19 18.67 9.25
CA SER A 326 0.45 19.93 9.33
C SER A 326 -0.74 19.88 8.40
N LEU A 327 -1.92 20.16 8.94
CA LEU A 327 -3.15 20.37 8.18
C LEU A 327 -3.40 21.86 8.07
N TYR A 328 -3.77 22.29 6.88
CA TYR A 328 -4.03 23.68 6.56
C TYR A 328 -5.52 23.95 6.52
N ASP A 329 -5.90 25.19 6.85
CA ASP A 329 -7.23 25.67 6.55
C ASP A 329 -7.39 25.80 5.03
N ALA A 330 -8.57 25.44 4.53
CA ALA A 330 -8.90 25.71 3.13
C ALA A 330 -8.88 27.24 2.91
N PRO A 331 -8.17 27.75 1.90
CA PRO A 331 -8.12 29.18 1.65
C PRO A 331 -9.51 29.77 1.43
N ALA A 332 -9.74 30.99 1.94
CA ALA A 332 -11.03 31.68 1.80
C ALA A 332 -11.36 32.07 0.34
N ASP A 333 -10.34 32.11 -0.52
CA ASP A 333 -10.48 32.31 -1.96
C ASP A 333 -9.69 31.24 -2.74
N ASN A 334 -10.09 31.00 -4.00
CA ASN A 334 -9.42 30.01 -4.85
C ASN A 334 -8.06 30.49 -5.39
N LYS A 335 -7.53 31.60 -4.87
CA LYS A 335 -6.36 32.29 -5.45
C LYS A 335 -5.13 32.23 -4.57
N SER A 336 -5.31 32.12 -3.26
CA SER A 336 -4.23 32.21 -2.28
C SER A 336 -3.61 30.84 -1.99
N GLN A 337 -2.29 30.82 -1.80
CA GLN A 337 -1.60 29.65 -1.30
C GLN A 337 -2.06 29.38 0.16
N PRO A 338 -2.30 28.12 0.54
CA PRO A 338 -2.57 27.75 1.92
C PRO A 338 -1.34 28.03 2.79
N THR A 339 -1.44 29.04 3.65
CA THR A 339 -0.35 29.44 4.56
C THR A 339 -0.72 29.27 6.03
N THR A 340 -2.00 29.17 6.34
CA THR A 340 -2.49 29.05 7.72
C THR A 340 -2.58 27.57 8.11
N ILE A 341 -1.71 27.16 9.03
CA ILE A 341 -1.76 25.83 9.65
C ILE A 341 -2.92 25.81 10.64
N HIS A 342 -3.91 24.96 10.38
CA HIS A 342 -5.01 24.69 11.30
C HIS A 342 -4.50 23.95 12.53
N THR A 343 -3.74 22.87 12.31
CA THR A 343 -3.19 22.03 13.38
C THR A 343 -2.05 21.18 12.85
N THR A 344 -1.12 20.83 13.74
CA THR A 344 -0.10 19.81 13.49
C THR A 344 -0.39 18.60 14.36
N LYS A 345 -0.35 17.40 13.77
CA LYS A 345 -0.51 16.13 14.48
C LYS A 345 0.75 15.31 14.38
N THR A 346 1.14 14.75 15.52
CA THR A 346 2.18 13.72 15.59
C THR A 346 1.52 12.37 15.38
N PHE A 347 2.21 11.50 14.65
CA PHE A 347 1.86 10.10 14.51
C PHE A 347 3.08 9.24 14.81
N ASN A 348 2.86 8.12 15.49
CA ASN A 348 3.85 7.13 15.85
C ASN A 348 3.74 5.93 14.91
N ILE A 349 4.87 5.39 14.48
CA ILE A 349 4.88 4.17 13.68
C ILE A 349 4.33 3.00 14.51
N LYS A 350 3.43 2.22 13.92
CA LYS A 350 2.78 1.07 14.55
C LYS A 350 3.05 -0.23 13.80
N VAL A 351 3.00 -0.19 12.46
CA VAL A 351 3.32 -1.34 11.61
C VAL A 351 4.22 -0.92 10.45
N VAL A 352 5.19 -1.77 10.14
CA VAL A 352 5.96 -1.69 8.89
C VAL A 352 5.80 -3.01 8.15
N VAL A 353 5.25 -3.00 6.94
CA VAL A 353 5.32 -4.15 6.03
C VAL A 353 6.60 -4.03 5.23
N GLY A 354 7.45 -5.05 5.35
CA GLY A 354 8.69 -5.18 4.60
C GLY A 354 8.56 -6.11 3.41
N HIS A 355 9.44 -5.93 2.42
CA HIS A 355 9.60 -6.82 1.27
C HIS A 355 11.08 -7.10 0.98
N SER A 356 11.44 -8.38 1.02
CA SER A 356 12.76 -8.89 0.59
C SER A 356 12.68 -9.56 -0.79
N GLY A 357 13.81 -9.70 -1.47
CA GLY A 357 13.88 -10.34 -2.80
C GLY A 357 13.63 -9.39 -3.97
N SER A 358 13.46 -9.99 -5.15
CA SER A 358 13.61 -9.36 -6.47
C SER A 358 12.29 -9.33 -7.27
N LEU A 359 12.36 -8.89 -8.53
CA LEU A 359 11.24 -8.83 -9.47
C LEU A 359 10.64 -10.20 -9.84
N ALA A 360 11.44 -11.26 -9.74
CA ALA A 360 11.06 -12.63 -10.10
C ALA A 360 10.51 -13.43 -8.90
N GLY A 361 10.53 -12.83 -7.71
CA GLY A 361 10.14 -13.48 -6.46
C GLY A 361 10.72 -12.75 -5.26
N GLY A 362 9.88 -12.55 -4.26
CA GLY A 362 10.20 -11.90 -3.00
C GLY A 362 9.46 -12.51 -1.82
N HIS A 363 9.53 -11.83 -0.68
CA HIS A 363 8.88 -12.28 0.54
C HIS A 363 8.48 -11.08 1.40
N CYS A 364 7.20 -11.03 1.75
CA CYS A 364 6.64 -9.98 2.59
C CYS A 364 6.56 -10.44 4.05
N PHE A 365 6.75 -9.51 4.97
CA PHE A 365 6.65 -9.71 6.41
C PHE A 365 6.20 -8.42 7.07
N ALA A 366 5.77 -8.47 8.33
CA ALA A 366 5.31 -7.30 9.07
C ALA A 366 6.05 -7.14 10.40
N TYR A 367 6.52 -5.94 10.69
CA TYR A 367 6.98 -5.51 12.00
C TYR A 367 5.82 -4.79 12.69
N VAL A 368 5.40 -5.27 13.86
CA VAL A 368 4.27 -4.72 14.61
C VAL A 368 4.75 -4.30 15.99
N TYR A 369 4.48 -3.05 16.38
CA TYR A 369 4.78 -2.56 17.72
C TYR A 369 3.63 -2.89 18.68
N GLU A 370 3.95 -3.45 19.85
CA GLU A 370 3.02 -3.69 20.94
C GLU A 370 3.25 -2.67 22.07
N PRO A 371 2.37 -1.66 22.24
CA PRO A 371 2.50 -0.60 23.24
C PRO A 371 2.46 -1.11 24.68
N GLN A 372 1.65 -2.13 24.99
CA GLN A 372 1.54 -2.65 26.36
C GLN A 372 2.83 -3.31 26.83
N LEU A 373 3.55 -3.95 25.90
CA LEU A 373 4.83 -4.61 26.15
C LEU A 373 6.04 -3.72 25.84
N LYS A 374 5.83 -2.57 25.17
CA LYS A 374 6.88 -1.71 24.61
C LYS A 374 7.87 -2.48 23.75
N GLN A 375 7.35 -3.41 22.94
CA GLN A 375 8.12 -4.44 22.26
C GLN A 375 7.70 -4.52 20.79
N TRP A 376 8.67 -4.63 19.89
CA TRP A 376 8.39 -4.94 18.49
C TRP A 376 8.33 -6.45 18.26
N PHE A 377 7.48 -6.88 17.35
CA PHE A 377 7.38 -8.26 16.89
C PHE A 377 7.53 -8.32 15.37
N LEU A 378 8.35 -9.25 14.89
CA LEU A 378 8.41 -9.66 13.49
C LEU A 378 7.43 -10.80 13.26
N HIS A 379 6.42 -10.54 12.45
CA HIS A 379 5.51 -11.51 11.89
C HIS A 379 6.02 -11.94 10.51
N ASN A 380 6.55 -13.16 10.45
CA ASN A 380 7.04 -13.82 9.26
C ASN A 380 6.21 -15.09 9.04
N ASP A 381 5.07 -14.93 8.39
CA ASP A 381 4.05 -15.98 8.25
C ASP A 381 3.71 -16.61 9.61
N SER A 382 3.93 -17.93 9.77
CA SER A 382 3.62 -18.67 10.99
C SER A 382 4.58 -18.38 12.14
N SER A 383 5.69 -17.71 11.88
CA SER A 383 6.69 -17.36 12.89
C SER A 383 6.46 -15.94 13.39
N VAL A 384 6.37 -15.79 14.72
CA VAL A 384 6.30 -14.49 15.40
C VAL A 384 7.39 -14.42 16.44
N SER A 385 8.25 -13.40 16.35
CA SER A 385 9.41 -13.25 17.24
C SER A 385 9.59 -11.80 17.70
N PRO A 386 10.01 -11.56 18.95
CA PRO A 386 10.30 -10.21 19.44
C PRO A 386 11.59 -9.67 18.81
N LEU A 387 11.62 -8.37 18.51
CA LEU A 387 12.79 -7.66 17.99
C LEU A 387 13.11 -6.39 18.79
N GLN A 388 14.38 -6.06 18.89
CA GLN A 388 14.77 -4.76 19.46
C GLN A 388 14.53 -3.63 18.46
N GLU A 389 14.25 -2.44 18.97
CA GLU A 389 13.96 -1.27 18.14
C GLU A 389 15.09 -0.90 17.16
N GLN A 390 16.36 -1.06 17.58
CA GLN A 390 17.52 -0.83 16.71
C GLN A 390 17.54 -1.83 15.53
N GLU A 391 17.16 -3.08 15.79
CA GLU A 391 17.08 -4.11 14.77
C GLU A 391 15.95 -3.84 13.79
N VAL A 392 14.78 -3.40 14.28
CA VAL A 392 13.68 -2.94 13.43
C VAL A 392 14.14 -1.77 12.54
N SER A 393 14.80 -0.76 13.09
CA SER A 393 15.28 0.38 12.31
C SER A 393 16.27 -0.04 11.22
N HIS A 394 17.15 -1.00 11.50
CA HIS A 394 18.12 -1.51 10.52
C HIS A 394 17.44 -2.34 9.43
N GLN A 395 16.61 -3.32 9.79
CA GLN A 395 15.98 -4.22 8.83
C GLN A 395 14.93 -3.50 7.96
N THR A 396 14.18 -2.57 8.54
CA THR A 396 13.12 -1.84 7.81
C THR A 396 13.67 -0.78 6.86
N ALA A 397 14.92 -0.33 7.02
CA ALA A 397 15.48 0.72 6.17
C ALA A 397 15.48 0.36 4.68
N THR A 398 15.76 -0.90 4.34
CA THR A 398 15.78 -1.38 2.94
C THR A 398 14.53 -2.18 2.58
N ALA A 399 13.95 -2.89 3.55
CA ALA A 399 12.78 -3.73 3.31
C ALA A 399 11.46 -2.96 3.38
N GLY A 400 11.36 -1.94 4.23
CA GLY A 400 10.10 -1.27 4.58
C GLY A 400 9.43 -0.64 3.38
N TYR A 401 8.17 -1.00 3.13
CA TYR A 401 7.43 -0.69 1.92
C TYR A 401 6.07 -0.06 2.19
N LEU A 402 5.31 -0.58 3.15
CA LEU A 402 4.09 0.07 3.67
C LEU A 402 4.27 0.38 5.15
N LEU A 403 3.87 1.57 5.56
CA LEU A 403 4.02 2.08 6.91
C LEU A 403 2.66 2.48 7.44
N LEU A 404 2.27 1.97 8.60
CA LEU A 404 1.12 2.43 9.35
C LEU A 404 1.59 3.29 10.51
N TYR A 405 1.21 4.56 10.46
CA TYR A 405 1.37 5.52 11.54
C TYR A 405 0.03 5.77 12.22
N THR A 406 0.01 5.82 13.55
CA THR A 406 -1.18 6.09 14.37
C THR A 406 -0.94 7.30 15.26
N LYS A 407 -1.98 8.07 15.55
CA LYS A 407 -1.89 9.30 16.37
C LYS A 407 -1.30 9.07 17.76
#